data_AF-A0A7C5C6W7-F1
#
_entry.id   AF-A0A7C5C6W7-F1
#
_cell.length_a   1.000
_cell.length_b   1.000
_cell.length_c   1.000
_cell.angle_alpha   90.00
_cell.angle_beta   90.00
_cell.angle_gamma   90.00
#
_symmetry.space_group_name_H-M   'P 1'
#
loop_
_entity.id
_entity.type
_entity.pdbx_description
1 polymer ?
#
loop_
_entity_poly.entity_id
_entity_poly.type
_entity_poly.pdbx_seq_one_letter_code
_entity_poly.pdbx_strand_id
1 'polypeptide(L)'
;MTFNTFKTEFGLLIRTAREIKGYHLDDLGFESDIVYDNIQKIETATYGGFQILTYAKLLKGLDVGLSFEPRDKQKDNVYISPEMKNFLNTLFLKLPADPDFQFLNHNGAKLLQKLGDEVRILRNKTGLSQKELAKRVQMSNTTLSRIESGHYDFRLETLYHLSQFLLEKEN
;
A
#
# COMPACT_ATOMS: atom_id res chain seq x y z
N MET A 1 -5.88 12.29 4.79
CA MET A 1 -6.63 11.54 5.82
C MET A 1 -5.64 10.97 6.85
N THR A 2 -6.08 10.59 8.05
CA THR A 2 -5.20 9.90 9.01
C THR A 2 -5.04 8.42 8.66
N PHE A 3 -3.97 7.75 9.13
CA PHE A 3 -3.80 6.32 8.91
C PHE A 3 -4.93 5.46 9.52
N ASN A 4 -5.52 5.89 10.64
CA ASN A 4 -6.68 5.20 11.21
C ASN A 4 -7.93 5.33 10.33
N THR A 5 -8.18 6.52 9.78
CA THR A 5 -9.25 6.73 8.79
C THR A 5 -9.03 5.85 7.57
N PHE A 6 -7.79 5.80 7.06
CA PHE A 6 -7.42 4.92 5.96
C PHE A 6 -7.73 3.45 6.25
N LYS A 7 -7.36 2.92 7.42
CA LYS A 7 -7.65 1.51 7.77
C LYS A 7 -9.15 1.19 7.71
N THR A 8 -9.98 2.08 8.25
CA THR A 8 -11.44 1.91 8.25
C THR A 8 -12.00 1.91 6.84
N GLU A 9 -11.65 2.92 6.03
CA GLU A 9 -12.13 3.01 4.65
C GLU A 9 -11.57 1.87 3.77
N PHE A 10 -10.31 1.49 3.97
CA PHE A 10 -9.70 0.35 3.27
C PHE A 10 -10.39 -0.96 3.64
N GLY A 11 -10.71 -1.20 4.91
CA GLY A 11 -11.46 -2.38 5.33
C GLY A 11 -12.83 -2.47 4.66
N LEU A 12 -13.58 -1.36 4.64
CA LEU A 12 -14.86 -1.28 3.94
C LEU A 12 -14.71 -1.49 2.43
N LEU A 13 -13.65 -0.95 1.83
CA LEU A 13 -13.35 -1.08 0.41
C LEU A 13 -13.07 -2.54 0.03
N ILE A 14 -12.23 -3.24 0.81
CA ILE A 14 -11.94 -4.66 0.63
C ILE A 14 -13.21 -5.49 0.75
N ARG A 15 -14.03 -5.23 1.79
CA ARG A 15 -15.31 -5.91 1.99
C ARG A 15 -16.24 -5.71 0.79
N THR A 16 -16.42 -4.47 0.36
CA THR A 16 -17.29 -4.12 -0.78
C THR A 16 -16.82 -4.80 -2.06
N ALA A 17 -15.51 -4.74 -2.35
CA ALA A 17 -14.92 -5.39 -3.52
C ALA A 17 -15.11 -6.91 -3.49
N ARG A 18 -14.94 -7.53 -2.31
CA ARG A 18 -15.16 -8.96 -2.10
C ARG A 18 -16.62 -9.35 -2.34
N GLU A 19 -17.57 -8.61 -1.76
CA GLU A 19 -19.00 -8.86 -1.88
C GLU A 19 -19.50 -8.67 -3.33
N ILE A 20 -18.99 -7.65 -4.03
CA ILE A 20 -19.26 -7.43 -5.47
C ILE A 20 -18.86 -8.64 -6.31
N LYS A 21 -17.71 -9.26 -5.99
CA LYS A 21 -17.24 -10.48 -6.65
C LYS A 21 -18.01 -11.75 -6.25
N GLY A 22 -18.94 -11.65 -5.29
CA GLY A 22 -19.64 -12.80 -4.73
C GLY A 22 -18.76 -13.70 -3.87
N TYR A 23 -17.63 -13.20 -3.38
CA TYR A 23 -16.69 -13.97 -2.57
C TYR A 23 -17.10 -13.97 -1.09
N HIS A 24 -17.06 -15.14 -0.46
CA HIS A 24 -16.95 -15.29 0.98
C HIS A 24 -15.52 -14.99 1.45
N LEU A 25 -15.32 -14.89 2.77
CA LEU A 25 -13.99 -14.64 3.34
C LEU A 25 -12.97 -15.72 2.94
N ASP A 26 -13.40 -16.98 2.89
CA ASP A 26 -12.55 -18.10 2.51
C ASP A 26 -12.16 -18.06 1.03
N ASP A 27 -13.07 -17.61 0.16
CA ASP A 27 -12.79 -17.43 -1.28
C ASP A 27 -11.70 -16.38 -1.48
N LEU A 28 -11.83 -15.21 -0.85
CA LEU A 28 -10.78 -14.19 -0.92
C LEU A 28 -9.48 -14.67 -0.25
N GLY A 29 -9.58 -15.44 0.83
CA GLY A 29 -8.42 -16.04 1.49
C GLY A 29 -7.62 -16.94 0.56
N PHE A 30 -8.33 -17.79 -0.19
CA PHE A 30 -7.76 -18.65 -1.22
C PHE A 30 -7.12 -17.84 -2.35
N GLU A 31 -7.84 -16.87 -2.93
CA GLU A 31 -7.36 -16.06 -4.07
C GLU A 31 -6.17 -15.16 -3.72
N SER A 32 -6.12 -14.67 -2.48
CA SER A 32 -5.06 -13.78 -2.01
C SER A 32 -3.89 -14.50 -1.32
N ASP A 33 -3.99 -15.79 -1.02
CA ASP A 33 -3.04 -16.51 -0.16
C ASP A 33 -2.87 -15.80 1.20
N ILE A 34 -4.01 -15.48 1.83
CA ILE A 34 -4.12 -14.85 3.15
C ILE A 34 -5.14 -15.62 3.98
N VAL A 35 -4.80 -15.90 5.24
CA VAL A 35 -5.72 -16.52 6.19
C VAL A 35 -6.97 -15.63 6.38
N TYR A 36 -8.17 -16.21 6.28
CA TYR A 36 -9.43 -15.48 6.34
C TYR A 36 -9.60 -14.60 7.60
N ASP A 37 -9.08 -15.04 8.75
CA ASP A 37 -9.11 -14.27 10.01
C ASP A 37 -8.36 -12.93 9.88
N ASN A 38 -7.25 -12.91 9.13
CA ASN A 38 -6.55 -11.66 8.83
C ASN A 38 -7.36 -10.76 7.90
N ILE A 39 -8.08 -11.34 6.92
CA ILE A 39 -8.99 -10.59 6.06
C ILE A 39 -10.12 -9.98 6.89
N GLN A 40 -10.74 -10.75 7.78
CA GLN A 40 -11.79 -10.26 8.67
C GLN A 40 -11.29 -9.11 9.57
N LYS A 41 -10.07 -9.23 10.13
CA LYS A 41 -9.46 -8.15 10.92
C LYS A 41 -9.19 -6.88 10.09
N ILE A 42 -8.86 -7.04 8.81
CA ILE A 42 -8.69 -5.93 7.88
C ILE A 42 -10.03 -5.26 7.56
N GLU A 43 -11.05 -6.05 7.22
CA GLU A 43 -12.40 -5.55 6.94
C GLU A 43 -13.04 -4.83 8.13
N THR A 44 -12.71 -5.25 9.34
CA THR A 44 -13.18 -4.63 10.59
C THR A 44 -12.26 -3.53 11.11
N ALA A 45 -11.15 -3.23 10.42
CA ALA A 45 -10.12 -2.28 10.84
C ALA A 45 -9.54 -2.51 12.25
N THR A 46 -9.65 -3.75 12.75
CA THR A 46 -9.14 -4.16 14.07
C THR A 46 -7.68 -4.59 14.01
N TYR A 47 -7.10 -4.64 12.82
CA TYR A 47 -5.70 -4.99 12.62
C TYR A 47 -4.75 -3.83 12.98
N GLY A 48 -3.67 -4.12 13.70
CA GLY A 48 -2.61 -3.17 14.08
C GLY A 48 -1.68 -2.72 12.95
N GLY A 49 -2.17 -2.72 11.71
CA GLY A 49 -1.40 -2.41 10.49
C GLY A 49 -0.73 -3.63 9.86
N PHE A 50 -0.86 -3.78 8.54
CA PHE A 50 -0.38 -4.93 7.75
C PHE A 50 0.84 -4.60 6.89
N GLN A 51 1.51 -5.65 6.41
CA GLN A 51 2.70 -5.55 5.57
C GLN A 51 2.36 -5.12 4.14
N ILE A 52 3.34 -4.56 3.42
CA ILE A 52 3.17 -4.18 2.01
C ILE A 52 2.80 -5.39 1.17
N LEU A 53 3.39 -6.55 1.42
CA LEU A 53 3.05 -7.74 0.63
C LEU A 53 1.66 -8.29 0.97
N THR A 54 1.17 -8.13 2.21
CA THR A 54 -0.23 -8.44 2.54
C THR A 54 -1.19 -7.56 1.76
N TYR A 55 -0.89 -6.26 1.65
CA TYR A 55 -1.65 -5.33 0.81
C TYR A 55 -1.67 -5.80 -0.65
N ALA A 56 -0.50 -6.10 -1.23
CA ALA A 56 -0.39 -6.56 -2.61
C ALA A 56 -1.17 -7.85 -2.87
N LYS A 57 -1.07 -8.82 -1.97
CA LYS A 57 -1.79 -10.11 -2.02
C LYS A 57 -3.30 -9.93 -2.01
N LEU A 58 -3.84 -9.08 -1.13
CA LEU A 58 -5.27 -8.77 -1.10
C LEU A 58 -5.77 -8.24 -2.44
N LEU A 59 -5.07 -7.25 -2.99
CA LEU A 59 -5.46 -6.62 -4.24
C LEU A 59 -5.33 -7.56 -5.43
N LYS A 60 -4.32 -8.45 -5.41
CA LYS A 60 -4.20 -9.54 -6.38
C LYS A 60 -5.43 -10.46 -6.31
N GLY A 61 -5.85 -10.89 -5.13
CA GLY A 61 -7.05 -11.75 -4.98
C GLY A 61 -8.34 -11.05 -5.43
N LEU A 62 -8.40 -9.73 -5.28
CA LEU A 62 -9.49 -8.90 -5.79
C LEU A 62 -9.36 -8.56 -7.28
N ASP A 63 -8.28 -8.94 -7.96
CA ASP A 63 -7.98 -8.59 -9.37
C ASP A 63 -8.04 -7.07 -9.63
N VAL A 64 -7.48 -6.28 -8.71
CA VAL A 64 -7.39 -4.82 -8.81
C VAL A 64 -5.96 -4.33 -8.65
N GLY A 65 -5.65 -3.17 -9.24
CA GLY A 65 -4.35 -2.50 -9.05
C GLY A 65 -4.18 -1.93 -7.64
N LEU A 66 -2.98 -1.44 -7.34
CA LEU A 66 -2.64 -0.75 -6.07
C LEU A 66 -3.45 0.55 -5.84
N SER A 67 -4.05 1.10 -6.89
CA SER A 67 -4.98 2.23 -6.84
C SER A 67 -6.45 1.80 -6.83
N PHE A 68 -6.73 0.48 -6.72
CA PHE A 68 -8.05 -0.12 -6.89
C PHE A 68 -8.72 0.17 -8.25
N GLU A 69 -7.94 0.59 -9.25
CA GLU A 69 -8.44 0.77 -10.61
C GLU A 69 -8.68 -0.61 -11.27
N PRO A 70 -9.88 -0.86 -11.83
CA PRO A 70 -10.19 -2.13 -12.49
C PRO A 70 -9.33 -2.38 -13.73
N ARG A 71 -8.93 -3.64 -13.91
CA ARG A 71 -8.16 -4.12 -15.08
C ARG A 71 -8.88 -3.92 -16.42
N ASP A 72 -10.21 -4.07 -16.41
CA ASP A 72 -11.10 -3.85 -17.54
C ASP A 72 -12.19 -2.85 -17.14
N LYS A 73 -12.48 -1.87 -18.02
CA LYS A 73 -13.50 -0.81 -17.82
C LYS A 73 -14.94 -1.30 -17.57
N GLN A 74 -15.17 -2.62 -17.54
CA GLN A 74 -16.48 -3.26 -17.44
C GLN A 74 -16.72 -4.12 -16.19
N LYS A 75 -15.74 -4.30 -15.31
CA LYS A 75 -15.96 -5.07 -14.08
C LYS A 75 -16.23 -4.15 -12.89
N ASP A 76 -17.49 -4.18 -12.47
CA ASP A 76 -18.05 -3.70 -11.20
C ASP A 76 -17.24 -2.61 -10.50
N ASN A 77 -17.62 -1.35 -10.75
CA ASN A 77 -16.93 -0.18 -10.22
C ASN A 77 -17.02 -0.15 -8.69
N VAL A 78 -15.99 -0.67 -8.02
CA VAL A 78 -15.76 -0.40 -6.61
C VAL A 78 -15.45 1.10 -6.48
N TYR A 79 -16.36 1.84 -5.86
CA TYR A 79 -16.16 3.27 -5.67
C TYR A 79 -15.04 3.54 -4.67
N ILE A 80 -14.10 4.40 -5.05
CA ILE A 80 -13.03 4.91 -4.20
C ILE A 80 -13.26 6.41 -4.05
N SER A 81 -13.30 6.89 -2.81
CA SER A 81 -13.42 8.33 -2.55
C SER A 81 -12.24 9.09 -3.15
N PRO A 82 -12.43 10.33 -3.65
CA PRO A 82 -11.33 11.18 -4.09
C PRO A 82 -10.23 11.34 -3.03
N GLU A 83 -10.62 11.42 -1.76
CA GLU A 83 -9.72 11.51 -0.61
C GLU A 83 -8.85 10.27 -0.48
N MET A 84 -9.44 9.07 -0.58
CA MET A 84 -8.71 7.80 -0.56
C MET A 84 -7.80 7.67 -1.78
N LYS A 85 -8.28 8.05 -2.97
CA LYS A 85 -7.46 8.01 -4.20
C LYS A 85 -6.23 8.91 -4.06
N ASN A 86 -6.41 10.16 -3.62
CA ASN A 86 -5.31 11.08 -3.36
C ASN A 86 -4.39 10.55 -2.26
N PHE A 87 -4.94 9.92 -1.23
CA PHE A 87 -4.16 9.30 -0.16
C PHE A 87 -3.31 8.14 -0.67
N LEU A 88 -3.87 7.23 -1.47
CA LEU A 88 -3.11 6.13 -2.10
C LEU A 88 -2.01 6.68 -3.01
N ASN A 89 -2.30 7.73 -3.78
CA ASN A 89 -1.30 8.42 -4.59
C ASN A 89 -0.13 8.97 -3.78
N THR A 90 -0.44 9.55 -2.63
CA THR A 90 0.53 10.06 -1.67
C THR A 90 1.31 8.92 -1.02
N LEU A 91 0.59 7.94 -0.46
CA LEU A 91 1.11 6.79 0.27
C LEU A 91 2.13 6.02 -0.58
N PHE A 92 1.81 5.78 -1.85
CA PHE A 92 2.67 5.09 -2.79
C PHE A 92 3.61 6.01 -3.55
N LEU A 93 3.92 7.21 -3.00
CA LEU A 93 5.01 8.08 -3.44
C LEU A 93 4.98 8.36 -4.96
N LYS A 94 3.81 8.60 -5.54
CA LYS A 94 3.61 8.84 -6.99
C LYS A 94 3.81 7.63 -7.92
N LEU A 95 4.10 6.44 -7.39
CA LEU A 95 4.06 5.21 -8.17
C LEU A 95 2.69 4.88 -8.83
N PRO A 96 1.51 5.29 -8.32
CA PRO A 96 0.24 4.89 -8.93
C PRO A 96 -0.07 5.46 -10.31
N ALA A 97 0.78 6.33 -10.85
CA ALA A 97 0.68 6.79 -12.24
C ALA A 97 1.43 5.90 -13.23
N ASP A 98 2.24 4.93 -12.77
CA ASP A 98 3.01 4.04 -13.65
C ASP A 98 2.08 2.96 -14.25
N PRO A 99 1.98 2.82 -15.59
CA PRO A 99 1.25 1.70 -16.20
C PRO A 99 1.72 0.32 -15.72
N ASP A 100 2.99 0.20 -15.30
CA ASP A 100 3.54 -1.04 -14.71
C ASP A 100 2.92 -1.36 -13.34
N PHE A 101 2.23 -0.40 -12.70
CA PHE A 101 1.73 -0.51 -11.33
C PHE A 101 0.64 -1.58 -11.17
N GLN A 102 -0.10 -1.87 -12.25
CA GLN A 102 -1.05 -2.99 -12.30
C GLN A 102 -0.38 -4.38 -12.25
N PHE A 103 0.92 -4.45 -12.54
CA PHE A 103 1.69 -5.69 -12.51
C PHE A 103 2.47 -5.88 -11.20
N LEU A 104 2.64 -4.82 -10.40
CA LEU A 104 3.44 -4.90 -9.18
C LEU A 104 2.77 -5.70 -8.05
N ASN A 105 1.44 -5.73 -7.98
CA ASN A 105 0.71 -6.59 -7.03
C ASN A 105 0.94 -8.10 -7.30
N HIS A 106 1.31 -8.48 -8.53
CA HIS A 106 1.65 -9.86 -8.90
C HIS A 106 3.12 -10.21 -8.60
N ASN A 107 3.97 -9.22 -8.36
CA ASN A 107 5.39 -9.41 -8.03
C ASN A 107 5.79 -8.54 -6.84
N GLY A 108 5.57 -9.10 -5.64
CA GLY A 108 5.89 -8.44 -4.38
C GLY A 108 7.33 -7.94 -4.26
N ALA A 109 8.30 -8.72 -4.76
CA ALA A 109 9.71 -8.30 -4.76
C ALA A 109 9.94 -7.05 -5.64
N LYS A 110 9.34 -7.01 -6.84
CA LYS A 110 9.40 -5.84 -7.72
C LYS A 110 8.70 -4.63 -7.09
N LEU A 111 7.58 -4.83 -6.38
CA LEU A 111 6.90 -3.76 -5.64
C LEU A 111 7.80 -3.16 -4.55
N LEU A 112 8.39 -4.00 -3.70
CA LEU A 112 9.28 -3.54 -2.63
C LEU A 112 10.51 -2.82 -3.20
N GLN A 113 11.08 -3.34 -4.30
CA GLN A 113 12.17 -2.67 -5.01
C GLN A 113 11.79 -1.27 -5.48
N LYS A 114 10.66 -1.13 -6.18
CA LYS A 114 10.17 0.16 -6.68
C LYS A 114 9.88 1.15 -5.55
N LEU A 115 9.29 0.69 -4.45
CA LEU A 115 9.07 1.52 -3.26
C LEU A 115 10.39 1.98 -2.65
N GLY A 116 11.36 1.08 -2.51
CA GLY A 116 12.69 1.42 -1.99
C GLY A 116 13.41 2.45 -2.86
N ASP A 117 13.33 2.29 -4.17
CA ASP A 117 13.91 3.22 -5.13
C ASP A 117 13.24 4.59 -5.05
N GLU A 118 11.92 4.66 -4.96
CA GLU A 118 11.20 5.93 -4.87
C GLU A 118 11.47 6.65 -3.54
N VAL A 119 11.52 5.93 -2.41
CA VAL A 119 11.96 6.47 -1.12
C VAL A 119 13.36 7.08 -1.24
N ARG A 120 14.29 6.38 -1.89
CA ARG A 120 15.66 6.86 -2.10
C ARG A 120 15.69 8.12 -2.99
N ILE A 121 14.95 8.11 -4.09
CA ILE A 121 14.87 9.23 -5.05
C ILE A 121 14.33 10.47 -4.35
N LEU A 122 13.19 10.37 -3.68
CA LEU A 122 12.58 11.49 -2.95
C LEU A 122 13.48 11.97 -1.82
N ARG A 123 14.09 11.06 -1.04
CA ARG A 123 15.06 11.45 -0.01
C ARG A 123 16.20 12.26 -0.61
N ASN A 124 16.79 11.81 -1.71
CA ASN A 124 17.90 12.51 -2.36
C ASN A 124 17.49 13.91 -2.84
N LYS A 125 16.26 14.08 -3.37
CA LYS A 125 15.72 15.39 -3.74
C LYS A 125 15.63 16.37 -2.56
N THR A 126 15.41 15.87 -1.34
CA THR A 126 15.41 16.70 -0.12
C THR A 126 16.81 17.04 0.41
N GLY A 127 17.89 16.48 -0.19
CA GLY A 127 19.27 16.68 0.25
C GLY A 127 19.64 15.94 1.54
N LEU A 128 18.77 15.05 2.05
CA LEU A 128 19.00 14.33 3.30
C LEU A 128 19.79 13.05 3.10
N SER A 129 20.72 12.78 4.03
CA SER A 129 21.30 11.45 4.19
C SER A 129 20.27 10.45 4.75
N GLN A 130 20.56 9.16 4.57
CA GLN A 130 19.71 8.09 5.11
C GLN A 130 19.55 8.21 6.64
N LYS A 131 20.64 8.50 7.37
CA LYS A 131 20.63 8.65 8.83
C LYS A 131 19.74 9.82 9.29
N GLU A 132 19.75 10.91 8.53
CA GLU A 132 18.94 12.09 8.83
C GLU A 132 17.46 11.88 8.55
N LEU A 133 17.10 11.21 7.45
CA LEU A 133 15.71 10.84 7.22
C LEU A 133 15.24 9.89 8.32
N ALA A 134 15.99 8.81 8.57
CA ALA A 134 15.65 7.81 9.59
C ALA A 134 15.38 8.45 10.96
N LYS A 135 16.23 9.41 11.37
CA LYS A 135 16.02 10.17 12.61
C LYS A 135 14.72 10.99 12.59
N ARG A 136 14.39 11.66 11.49
CA ARG A 136 13.18 12.49 11.37
C ARG A 136 11.90 11.68 11.40
N VAL A 137 11.88 10.50 10.76
CA VAL A 137 10.74 9.58 10.79
C VAL A 137 10.83 8.56 11.94
N GLN A 138 11.70 8.81 12.93
CA GLN A 138 11.84 8.02 14.16
C GLN A 138 12.05 6.52 13.93
N MET A 139 12.87 6.15 12.96
CA MET A 139 13.26 4.77 12.68
C MET A 139 14.77 4.57 12.71
N SER A 140 15.20 3.31 12.77
CA SER A 140 16.62 3.00 12.67
C SER A 140 17.16 3.23 11.26
N ASN A 141 18.41 3.65 11.14
CA ASN A 141 19.07 3.77 9.84
C ASN A 141 19.13 2.43 9.10
N THR A 142 19.30 1.32 9.82
CA THR A 142 19.28 -0.04 9.25
C THR A 142 17.92 -0.38 8.65
N THR A 143 16.82 0.00 9.30
CA THR A 143 15.46 -0.19 8.76
C THR A 143 15.30 0.58 7.47
N LEU A 144 15.69 1.86 7.43
CA LEU A 144 15.59 2.66 6.21
C LEU A 144 16.47 2.12 5.09
N SER A 145 17.68 1.64 5.41
CA SER A 145 18.56 0.97 4.45
C SER A 145 17.92 -0.26 3.80
N ARG A 146 17.27 -1.09 4.62
CA ARG A 146 16.53 -2.27 4.16
C ARG A 146 15.32 -1.91 3.32
N ILE A 147 14.60 -0.83 3.66
CA ILE A 147 13.50 -0.29 2.84
C ILE A 147 14.03 0.18 1.49
N GLU A 148 15.03 1.06 1.45
CA GLU A 148 15.55 1.63 0.21
C GLU A 148 16.16 0.57 -0.71
N SER A 149 16.72 -0.51 -0.15
CA SER A 149 17.21 -1.64 -0.94
C SER A 149 16.12 -2.53 -1.51
N GLY A 150 14.85 -2.42 -1.10
CA GLY A 150 13.75 -3.23 -1.63
C GLY A 150 13.67 -4.68 -1.14
N HIS A 151 14.54 -5.08 -0.20
CA HIS A 151 14.65 -6.47 0.27
C HIS A 151 13.95 -6.72 1.63
N TYR A 152 13.04 -5.82 2.02
CA TYR A 152 12.38 -5.88 3.31
C TYR A 152 10.92 -5.56 3.16
N ASP A 153 10.07 -6.48 3.63
CA ASP A 153 8.64 -6.27 3.72
C ASP A 153 8.32 -5.57 5.05
N PHE A 154 7.90 -4.31 4.95
CA PHE A 154 7.64 -3.42 6.08
C PHE A 154 6.15 -3.16 6.23
N ARG A 155 5.76 -2.53 7.35
CA ARG A 155 4.35 -2.18 7.59
C ARG A 155 3.94 -1.04 6.67
N LEU A 156 2.71 -1.08 6.18
CA LEU A 156 2.11 0.00 5.39
C LEU A 156 2.09 1.33 6.16
N GLU A 157 1.96 1.28 7.50
CA GLU A 157 2.07 2.46 8.36
C GLU A 157 3.44 3.14 8.29
N THR A 158 4.52 2.35 8.15
CA THR A 158 5.86 2.88 7.94
C THR A 158 5.95 3.61 6.60
N LEU A 159 5.32 3.07 5.55
CA LEU A 159 5.23 3.77 4.25
C LEU A 159 4.45 5.08 4.39
N TYR A 160 3.35 5.08 5.14
CA TYR A 160 2.57 6.27 5.41
C TYR A 160 3.43 7.38 6.02
N HIS A 161 4.17 7.09 7.10
CA HIS A 161 5.04 8.10 7.72
C HIS A 161 6.14 8.62 6.79
N LEU A 162 6.73 7.74 5.99
CA LEU A 162 7.69 8.14 4.96
C LEU A 162 7.04 9.07 3.92
N SER A 163 5.85 8.73 3.43
CA SER A 163 5.14 9.51 2.42
C SER A 163 4.77 10.91 2.88
N GLN A 164 4.28 11.06 4.12
CA GLN A 164 3.96 12.38 4.66
C GLN A 164 5.20 13.26 4.70
N PHE A 165 6.30 12.74 5.24
CA PHE A 165 7.53 13.52 5.37
C PHE A 165 8.15 13.88 4.01
N LEU A 166 8.22 12.93 3.08
CA LEU A 166 8.91 13.12 1.80
C LEU A 166 8.13 14.01 0.83
N LEU A 167 6.80 13.97 0.85
CA LEU A 167 5.95 14.76 -0.05
C LEU A 167 5.63 16.16 0.49
N GLU A 168 5.67 16.37 1.82
CA GLU A 168 5.60 17.71 2.43
C GLU A 168 6.76 18.62 1.99
N LYS A 169 7.89 18.05 1.54
CA LYS A 169 9.10 18.79 1.15
C LYS A 169 9.24 19.01 -0.36
N GLU A 170 8.30 18.51 -1.15
CA GLU A 170 8.28 18.71 -2.61
C GLU A 170 7.45 19.93 -3.03
N ASN A 171 6.67 20.49 -2.11
CA ASN A 171 5.93 21.76 -2.26
C ASN A 171 6.62 22.89 -1.50
#